data_AF-A0A2T7BHL2-F1
#
_entry.id   AF-A0A2T7BHL2-F1
#
_cell.length_a   1.000
_cell.length_b   1.000
_cell.length_c   1.000
_cell.angle_alpha   90.00
_cell.angle_beta   90.00
_cell.angle_gamma   90.00
#
_symmetry.space_group_name_H-M   'P 1'
#
loop_
_entity.id
_entity.type
_entity.pdbx_description
1 polymer ?
#
loop_
_entity_poly.entity_id
_entity_poly.type
_entity_poly.pdbx_seq_one_letter_code
_entity_poly.pdbx_strand_id
1 'polypeptide(L)'
;MELDDFKAHWDALQEKESGCYNIPPEKLNQIIMHTANTIGELHARSSYWSRFGRSSMKALLAALGGVGTIIIIEGAYRHELDNVLVAVGWLLIILLYCVVTIWMYKKQEQLFTSYNSENVKLTLECTITGFKRFYRTLLITYAALYPAYFFAVIELFMPYWHLSWSTVLIISLIAGAVSVLGTHLYYRAKYFQQLQSLEDDLRALEFS
;
A
#
# COMPACT_ATOMS: atom_id res chain seq x y z
N MET A 1 17.56 -15.58 -17.69
CA MET A 1 17.35 -15.23 -19.10
C MET A 1 18.70 -14.76 -19.61
N GLU A 2 19.24 -15.41 -20.64
CA GLU A 2 20.50 -14.99 -21.25
C GLU A 2 20.27 -13.72 -22.08
N LEU A 3 21.33 -12.93 -22.30
CA LEU A 3 21.23 -11.60 -22.92
C LEU A 3 20.66 -11.65 -24.34
N ASP A 4 20.91 -12.75 -25.05
CA ASP A 4 20.47 -12.96 -26.42
C ASP A 4 18.98 -13.33 -26.51
N ASP A 5 18.47 -14.10 -25.55
CA ASP A 5 17.03 -14.35 -25.41
C ASP A 5 16.28 -13.05 -25.10
N PHE A 6 16.87 -12.17 -24.29
CA PHE A 6 16.28 -10.87 -23.96
C PHE A 6 16.19 -9.97 -25.19
N LYS A 7 17.25 -9.91 -25.99
CA LYS A 7 17.27 -9.13 -27.25
C LYS A 7 16.25 -9.66 -28.26
N ALA A 8 16.22 -10.97 -28.49
CA ALA A 8 15.26 -11.56 -29.42
C ALA A 8 13.80 -11.32 -29.00
N HIS A 9 13.51 -11.38 -27.70
CA HIS A 9 12.18 -11.07 -27.17
C HIS A 9 11.84 -9.58 -27.30
N TRP A 10 12.83 -8.70 -27.07
CA TRP A 10 12.68 -7.26 -27.17
C TRP A 10 12.43 -6.80 -28.62
N ASP A 11 13.21 -7.31 -29.57
CA ASP A 11 13.09 -6.97 -30.99
C ASP A 11 11.72 -7.42 -31.54
N ALA A 12 11.25 -8.62 -31.16
CA ALA A 12 9.92 -9.11 -31.52
C ALA A 12 8.78 -8.27 -30.92
N LEU A 13 8.96 -7.75 -29.69
CA LEU A 13 8.04 -6.83 -29.05
C LEU A 13 7.92 -5.52 -29.85
N GLN A 14 9.08 -4.98 -30.21
CA GLN A 14 9.23 -3.71 -30.90
C GLN A 14 8.62 -3.79 -32.30
N GLU A 15 8.85 -4.89 -33.02
CA GLU A 15 8.26 -5.11 -34.34
C GLU A 15 6.72 -5.20 -34.26
N LYS A 16 6.18 -5.89 -33.25
CA LYS A 16 4.73 -6.00 -33.01
C LYS A 16 4.08 -4.67 -32.67
N GLU A 17 4.73 -3.80 -31.89
CA GLU A 17 4.19 -2.49 -31.53
C GLU A 17 4.39 -1.42 -32.61
N SER A 18 5.50 -1.45 -33.35
CA SER A 18 5.79 -0.48 -34.42
C SER A 18 4.76 -0.50 -35.55
N GLY A 19 4.10 -1.64 -35.77
CA GLY A 19 2.98 -1.76 -36.72
C GLY A 19 1.64 -1.19 -36.23
N CYS A 20 1.52 -0.87 -34.94
CA CYS A 20 0.27 -0.42 -34.31
C CYS A 20 0.19 1.09 -34.07
N TYR A 21 1.30 1.83 -34.08
CA TYR A 21 1.34 3.24 -33.72
C TYR A 21 2.01 4.10 -34.79
N ASN A 22 1.45 5.29 -35.07
CA ASN A 22 1.99 6.28 -36.01
C ASN A 22 3.13 7.10 -35.38
N ILE A 23 4.09 6.42 -34.74
CA ILE A 23 5.17 7.06 -33.98
C ILE A 23 6.52 6.59 -34.55
N PRO A 24 7.54 7.48 -34.64
CA PRO A 24 8.88 7.04 -34.98
C PRO A 24 9.35 5.91 -34.05
N PRO A 25 9.95 4.83 -34.58
CA PRO A 25 10.39 3.67 -33.79
C PRO A 25 11.30 4.04 -32.62
N GLU A 26 12.12 5.07 -32.79
CA GLU A 26 13.02 5.58 -31.76
C GLU A 26 12.29 6.19 -30.56
N LYS A 27 11.20 6.93 -30.82
CA LYS A 27 10.36 7.52 -29.77
C LYS A 27 9.50 6.45 -29.09
N LEU A 28 9.03 5.45 -29.84
CA LEU A 28 8.36 4.28 -29.27
C LEU A 28 9.30 3.54 -28.30
N ASN A 29 10.53 3.24 -28.72
CA ASN A 29 11.53 2.59 -27.86
C ASN A 29 11.82 3.35 -26.57
N GLN A 30 11.91 4.69 -26.66
CA GLN A 30 12.08 5.52 -25.47
C GLN A 30 10.91 5.35 -24.50
N ILE A 31 9.67 5.34 -24.99
CA ILE A 31 8.46 5.13 -24.18
C ILE A 31 8.45 3.73 -23.55
N ILE A 32 8.73 2.67 -24.32
CA ILE A 32 8.75 1.30 -23.80
C ILE A 32 9.80 1.17 -22.68
N MET A 33 11.02 1.66 -22.92
CA MET A 33 12.13 1.58 -21.97
C MET A 33 11.86 2.41 -20.71
N HIS A 34 11.36 3.64 -20.85
CA HIS A 34 11.01 4.50 -19.72
C HIS A 34 9.86 3.91 -18.90
N THR A 35 8.84 3.34 -19.56
CA THR A 35 7.72 2.65 -18.92
C THR A 35 8.20 1.45 -18.12
N ALA A 36 9.01 0.57 -18.72
CA ALA A 36 9.54 -0.62 -18.06
C ALA A 36 10.39 -0.26 -16.84
N ASN A 37 11.27 0.74 -16.97
CA ASN A 37 12.10 1.21 -15.85
C ASN A 37 11.25 1.81 -14.73
N THR A 38 10.31 2.69 -15.05
CA THR A 38 9.46 3.37 -14.05
C THR A 38 8.55 2.38 -13.32
N ILE A 39 7.90 1.46 -14.04
CA ILE A 39 7.09 0.39 -13.43
C ILE A 39 7.97 -0.52 -12.57
N GLY A 40 9.19 -0.86 -13.04
CA GLY A 40 10.16 -1.63 -12.28
C GLY A 40 10.57 -0.98 -10.96
N GLU A 41 10.84 0.33 -10.96
CA GLU A 41 11.13 1.10 -9.75
C GLU A 41 9.96 1.13 -8.78
N LEU A 42 8.75 1.37 -9.30
CA LEU A 42 7.51 1.37 -8.52
C LEU A 42 7.23 0.00 -7.91
N HIS A 43 7.51 -1.08 -8.65
CA HIS A 43 7.39 -2.45 -8.17
C HIS A 43 8.42 -2.74 -7.06
N ALA A 44 9.69 -2.40 -7.27
CA ALA A 44 10.75 -2.61 -6.28
C ALA A 44 10.43 -1.88 -4.96
N ARG A 45 9.96 -0.62 -5.05
CA ARG A 45 9.52 0.15 -3.88
C ARG A 45 8.31 -0.47 -3.19
N SER A 46 7.33 -0.92 -3.94
CA SER A 46 6.13 -1.57 -3.40
C SER A 46 6.48 -2.92 -2.73
N SER A 47 7.41 -3.69 -3.32
CA SER A 47 7.90 -4.93 -2.73
C SER A 47 8.68 -4.68 -1.44
N TYR A 48 9.49 -3.61 -1.37
CA TYR A 48 10.15 -3.19 -0.13
C TYR A 48 9.12 -2.96 0.99
N TRP A 49 8.08 -2.15 0.75
CA TRP A 49 7.04 -1.89 1.75
C TRP A 49 6.23 -3.13 2.10
N SER A 50 5.97 -4.02 1.13
CA SER A 50 5.31 -5.31 1.35
C SER A 50 6.14 -6.22 2.27
N ARG A 51 7.47 -6.27 2.10
CA ARG A 51 8.38 -7.04 2.97
C ARG A 51 8.52 -6.39 4.35
N PHE A 52 8.76 -5.09 4.40
CA PHE A 52 8.86 -4.33 5.65
C PHE A 52 7.56 -4.45 6.46
N GLY A 53 6.41 -4.23 5.83
CA GLY A 53 5.09 -4.37 6.43
C GLY A 53 4.85 -5.77 6.98
N ARG A 54 5.20 -6.83 6.23
CA ARG A 54 5.12 -8.21 6.73
C ARG A 54 6.01 -8.44 7.96
N SER A 55 7.24 -7.92 7.97
CA SER A 55 8.14 -8.07 9.12
C SER A 55 7.63 -7.32 10.35
N SER A 56 7.26 -6.05 10.18
CA SER A 56 6.72 -5.21 11.25
C SER A 56 5.41 -5.78 11.81
N MET A 57 4.57 -6.38 10.96
CA MET A 57 3.34 -7.05 11.43
C MET A 57 3.62 -8.32 12.21
N LYS A 58 4.62 -9.13 11.85
CA LYS A 58 5.00 -10.27 12.69
C LYS A 58 5.44 -9.83 14.08
N ALA A 59 6.24 -8.76 14.17
CA ALA A 59 6.66 -8.19 15.43
C ALA A 59 5.47 -7.65 16.24
N LEU A 60 4.54 -6.94 15.58
CA LEU A 60 3.34 -6.43 16.22
C LEU A 60 2.43 -7.56 16.72
N LEU A 61 2.21 -8.61 15.92
CA LEU A 61 1.45 -9.79 16.35
C LEU A 61 2.09 -10.50 17.53
N ALA A 62 3.42 -10.61 17.56
CA ALA A 62 4.14 -11.18 18.70
C ALA A 62 3.95 -10.33 19.97
N ALA A 63 4.03 -9.00 19.84
CA ALA A 63 3.78 -8.08 20.95
C ALA A 63 2.32 -8.18 21.45
N LEU A 64 1.35 -8.23 20.54
CA LEU A 64 -0.07 -8.42 20.87
C LEU A 64 -0.32 -9.77 21.56
N GLY A 65 0.36 -10.84 21.13
CA GLY A 65 0.31 -12.15 21.79
C GLY A 65 0.83 -12.10 23.22
N GLY A 66 1.95 -11.41 23.44
CA GLY A 66 2.50 -11.20 24.79
C GLY A 66 1.55 -10.41 25.69
N VAL A 67 1.04 -9.28 25.20
CA VAL A 67 0.12 -8.41 25.95
C VAL A 67 -1.21 -9.12 26.22
N GLY A 68 -1.77 -9.82 25.24
CA GLY A 68 -2.98 -10.62 25.41
C GLY A 68 -2.81 -11.72 26.46
N THR A 69 -1.64 -12.35 26.53
CA THR A 69 -1.35 -13.37 27.54
C THR A 69 -1.32 -12.76 28.95
N ILE A 70 -0.69 -11.59 29.11
CA ILE A 70 -0.66 -10.87 30.40
C ILE A 70 -2.08 -10.51 30.85
N ILE A 71 -2.91 -9.98 29.95
CA ILE A 71 -4.29 -9.59 30.24
C ILE A 71 -5.13 -10.80 30.67
N ILE A 72 -4.97 -11.95 30.00
CA ILE A 72 -5.69 -13.18 30.36
C ILE A 72 -5.25 -13.70 31.74
N ILE A 73 -3.95 -13.71 32.02
CA ILE A 73 -3.42 -14.17 33.32
C ILE A 73 -3.91 -13.25 34.45
N GLU A 74 -3.82 -11.94 34.27
CA GLU A 74 -4.23 -10.96 35.29
C GLU A 74 -5.75 -11.00 35.52
N GLY A 75 -6.55 -11.07 34.46
CA GLY A 75 -8.00 -11.18 34.55
C GLY A 75 -8.47 -12.49 35.20
N ALA A 76 -7.79 -13.61 34.92
CA ALA A 76 -8.06 -14.89 35.56
C ALA A 76 -7.73 -14.86 37.06
N TYR A 77 -6.62 -14.21 37.44
CA TYR A 77 -6.19 -14.07 38.82
C TYR A 77 -7.08 -13.12 39.63
N ARG A 78 -7.59 -12.04 39.02
CA ARG A 78 -8.45 -11.04 39.67
C ARG A 78 -9.95 -11.33 39.57
N HIS A 79 -10.36 -12.36 38.82
CA HIS A 79 -11.76 -12.68 38.50
C HIS A 79 -12.53 -11.55 37.77
N GLU A 80 -11.84 -10.71 37.01
CA GLU A 80 -12.41 -9.56 36.28
C GLU A 80 -12.60 -9.88 34.79
N LEU A 81 -13.48 -10.84 34.48
CA LEU A 81 -13.67 -11.32 33.10
C LEU A 81 -14.21 -10.26 32.14
N ASP A 82 -14.99 -9.28 32.63
CA ASP A 82 -15.53 -8.20 31.80
C ASP A 82 -14.41 -7.30 31.23
N ASN A 83 -13.38 -7.02 32.03
CA ASN A 83 -12.21 -6.25 31.60
C ASN A 83 -11.39 -7.00 30.54
N VAL A 84 -11.35 -8.34 30.63
CA VAL A 84 -10.70 -9.20 29.62
C VAL A 84 -11.45 -9.13 28.29
N LEU A 85 -12.79 -9.17 28.30
CA LEU A 85 -13.60 -9.10 27.08
C LEU A 85 -13.44 -7.75 26.36
N VAL A 86 -13.40 -6.64 27.10
CA VAL A 86 -13.15 -5.30 26.54
C VAL A 86 -11.78 -5.23 25.88
N ALA A 87 -10.74 -5.75 26.56
CA ALA A 87 -9.39 -5.81 26.00
C ALA A 87 -9.31 -6.66 24.72
N VAL A 88 -10.00 -7.81 24.68
CA VAL A 88 -10.10 -8.63 23.46
C VAL A 88 -10.75 -7.83 22.32
N GLY A 89 -11.78 -7.04 22.60
CA GLY A 89 -12.40 -6.14 21.63
C GLY A 89 -11.39 -5.16 21.00
N TRP A 90 -10.55 -4.52 21.83
CA TRP A 90 -9.49 -3.63 21.35
C TRP A 90 -8.40 -4.35 20.55
N LEU A 91 -7.99 -5.55 21.00
CA LEU A 91 -7.04 -6.37 20.25
C LEU A 91 -7.57 -6.74 18.86
N LEU A 92 -8.86 -7.05 18.72
CA LEU A 92 -9.48 -7.34 17.44
C LEU A 92 -9.42 -6.15 16.47
N ILE A 93 -9.60 -4.92 16.95
CA ILE A 93 -9.48 -3.71 16.13
C ILE A 93 -8.04 -3.53 15.64
N ILE A 94 -7.06 -3.75 16.50
CA ILE A 94 -5.64 -3.68 16.12
C ILE A 94 -5.31 -4.78 15.10
N LEU A 95 -5.79 -6.01 15.31
CA LEU A 95 -5.62 -7.12 14.37
C LEU A 95 -6.23 -6.82 13.00
N LEU A 96 -7.45 -6.26 12.98
CA LEU A 96 -8.11 -5.84 11.74
C LEU A 96 -7.26 -4.80 10.99
N TYR A 97 -6.71 -3.81 11.69
CA TYR A 97 -5.78 -2.83 11.12
C TYR A 97 -4.56 -3.49 10.49
N CYS A 98 -3.97 -4.49 11.16
CA CYS A 98 -2.81 -5.23 10.66
C CYS A 98 -3.14 -5.97 9.34
N VAL A 99 -4.25 -6.71 9.34
CA VAL A 99 -4.69 -7.51 8.18
C VAL A 99 -4.96 -6.60 6.97
N VAL A 100 -5.68 -5.50 7.19
CA VAL A 100 -6.00 -4.52 6.14
C VAL A 100 -4.72 -3.89 5.58
N THR A 101 -3.78 -3.50 6.44
CA THR A 101 -2.51 -2.92 6.02
C THR A 101 -1.69 -3.88 5.15
N ILE A 102 -1.60 -5.15 5.54
CA ILE A 102 -0.92 -6.20 4.74
C ILE A 102 -1.61 -6.35 3.38
N TRP A 103 -2.94 -6.41 3.38
CA TRP A 103 -3.72 -6.53 2.16
C TRP A 103 -3.47 -5.35 1.21
N MET A 104 -3.42 -4.12 1.74
CA MET A 104 -3.11 -2.92 0.95
C MET A 104 -1.71 -3.00 0.32
N TYR A 105 -0.67 -3.37 1.06
CA TYR A 105 0.67 -3.50 0.49
C TYR A 105 0.76 -4.60 -0.57
N LYS A 106 0.09 -5.74 -0.36
CA LYS A 106 0.02 -6.80 -1.36
C LYS A 106 -0.69 -6.33 -2.63
N LYS A 107 -1.80 -5.59 -2.48
CA LYS A 107 -2.53 -5.01 -3.61
C LYS A 107 -1.71 -3.99 -4.38
N GLN A 108 -0.96 -3.16 -3.67
CA GLN A 108 -0.03 -2.21 -4.28
C GLN A 108 1.07 -2.91 -5.09
N GLU A 109 1.68 -3.94 -4.51
CA GLU A 109 2.71 -4.75 -5.19
C GLU A 109 2.16 -5.37 -6.48
N GLN A 110 0.95 -5.93 -6.43
CA GLN A 110 0.27 -6.53 -7.59
C GLN A 110 0.02 -5.55 -8.74
N LEU A 111 -0.28 -4.28 -8.46
CA LEU A 111 -0.53 -3.27 -9.50
C LEU A 111 0.69 -3.06 -10.41
N PHE A 112 1.89 -3.12 -9.84
CA PHE A 112 3.13 -2.91 -10.58
C PHE A 112 3.79 -4.22 -11.04
N THR A 113 3.17 -5.37 -10.78
CA THR A 113 3.68 -6.66 -11.28
C THR A 113 3.15 -7.00 -12.68
N SER A 114 2.02 -6.40 -13.08
CA SER A 114 1.36 -6.66 -14.36
C SER A 114 1.96 -5.84 -15.50
N TYR A 115 3.23 -6.05 -15.82
CA TYR A 115 3.75 -5.63 -17.13
C TYR A 115 3.37 -6.72 -18.15
N ASN A 116 2.37 -6.44 -18.98
CA ASN A 116 2.03 -7.33 -20.08
C ASN A 116 2.81 -6.83 -21.30
N SER A 117 3.92 -7.50 -21.62
CA SER A 117 4.89 -7.04 -22.63
C SER A 117 4.28 -6.92 -24.03
N GLU A 118 3.10 -7.48 -24.28
CA GLU A 118 2.50 -7.43 -25.61
C GLU A 118 1.82 -6.11 -25.99
N ASN A 119 1.50 -5.23 -25.02
CA ASN A 119 0.90 -3.92 -25.30
C ASN A 119 1.19 -2.90 -24.19
N VAL A 120 2.06 -1.94 -24.48
CA VAL A 120 2.52 -0.89 -23.58
C VAL A 120 1.41 0.11 -23.27
N LYS A 121 0.58 0.47 -24.26
CA LYS A 121 -0.58 1.35 -24.03
C LYS A 121 -1.55 0.74 -23.03
N LEU A 122 -1.96 -0.51 -23.24
CA LEU A 122 -2.89 -1.20 -22.36
C LEU A 122 -2.31 -1.39 -20.95
N THR A 123 -1.00 -1.67 -20.86
CA THR A 123 -0.28 -1.75 -19.59
C THR A 123 -0.29 -0.42 -18.84
N LEU A 124 -0.03 0.70 -19.53
CA LEU A 124 -0.07 2.05 -18.98
C LEU A 124 -1.48 2.40 -18.48
N GLU A 125 -2.51 2.23 -19.32
CA GLU A 125 -3.91 2.49 -18.97
C GLU A 125 -4.33 1.71 -17.71
N CYS A 126 -4.03 0.41 -17.68
CA CYS A 126 -4.36 -0.45 -16.54
C CYS A 126 -3.60 -0.04 -15.27
N THR A 127 -2.31 0.29 -15.39
CA THR A 127 -1.47 0.69 -14.25
C THR A 127 -1.93 2.01 -13.66
N ILE A 128 -2.14 3.03 -14.49
CA ILE A 128 -2.57 4.38 -14.07
C ILE A 128 -3.96 4.31 -13.43
N THR A 129 -4.92 3.67 -14.09
CA THR A 129 -6.30 3.55 -13.60
C THR A 129 -6.36 2.70 -12.32
N GLY A 130 -5.64 1.58 -12.29
CA GLY A 130 -5.52 0.70 -11.15
C GLY A 130 -4.94 1.41 -9.94
N PHE A 131 -3.87 2.19 -10.13
CA PHE A 131 -3.25 2.96 -9.06
C PHE A 131 -4.16 4.06 -8.51
N LYS A 132 -4.81 4.86 -9.37
CA LYS A 132 -5.76 5.90 -8.93
C LYS A 132 -6.89 5.30 -8.08
N ARG A 133 -7.44 4.16 -8.51
CA ARG A 133 -8.49 3.45 -7.76
C ARG A 133 -7.96 2.94 -6.42
N PHE A 134 -6.81 2.27 -6.42
CA PHE A 134 -6.16 1.79 -5.21
C PHE A 134 -5.89 2.91 -4.22
N TYR A 135 -5.33 4.03 -4.68
CA TYR A 135 -5.01 5.18 -3.84
C TYR A 135 -6.25 5.74 -3.14
N ARG A 136 -7.36 5.89 -3.89
CA ARG A 136 -8.63 6.32 -3.31
C ARG A 136 -9.14 5.33 -2.26
N THR A 137 -9.09 4.03 -2.54
CA THR A 137 -9.48 3.00 -1.58
C THR A 137 -8.61 3.05 -0.33
N LEU A 138 -7.29 3.16 -0.48
CA LEU A 138 -6.34 3.26 0.62
C LEU A 138 -6.63 4.44 1.53
N LEU A 139 -6.85 5.64 0.98
CA LEU A 139 -7.18 6.82 1.78
C LEU A 139 -8.50 6.68 2.54
N ILE A 140 -9.56 6.18 1.88
CA ILE A 140 -10.86 5.98 2.52
C ILE A 140 -10.75 4.96 3.66
N THR A 141 -10.08 3.83 3.40
CA THR A 141 -9.90 2.79 4.41
C THR A 141 -9.09 3.30 5.59
N TYR A 142 -8.00 4.03 5.37
CA TYR A 142 -7.17 4.54 6.45
C TYR A 142 -7.80 5.71 7.20
N ALA A 143 -8.62 6.54 6.55
CA ALA A 143 -9.40 7.57 7.24
C ALA A 143 -10.41 6.97 8.22
N ALA A 144 -11.01 5.82 7.91
CA ALA A 144 -11.90 5.11 8.82
C ALA A 144 -11.15 4.32 9.89
N LEU A 145 -10.04 3.66 9.52
CA LEU A 145 -9.38 2.66 10.35
C LEU A 145 -8.35 3.26 11.33
N TYR A 146 -7.67 4.35 10.95
CA TYR A 146 -6.68 4.96 11.84
C TYR A 146 -7.28 5.49 13.15
N PRO A 147 -8.42 6.22 13.17
CA PRO A 147 -9.00 6.68 14.43
C PRO A 147 -9.33 5.51 15.36
N ALA A 148 -9.93 4.43 14.84
CA ALA A 148 -10.24 3.23 15.61
C ALA A 148 -8.98 2.53 16.14
N TYR A 149 -7.94 2.44 15.31
CA TYR A 149 -6.65 1.88 15.70
C TYR A 149 -5.99 2.69 16.83
N PHE A 150 -5.89 4.02 16.70
CA PHE A 150 -5.29 4.86 17.74
C PHE A 150 -6.09 4.80 19.05
N PHE A 151 -7.42 4.77 18.94
CA PHE A 151 -8.29 4.61 20.11
C PHE A 151 -7.99 3.28 20.83
N ALA A 152 -7.97 2.17 20.11
CA ALA A 152 -7.66 0.85 20.66
C ALA A 152 -6.26 0.78 21.28
N VAL A 153 -5.28 1.45 20.68
CA VAL A 153 -3.92 1.51 21.21
C VAL A 153 -3.85 2.32 22.51
N ILE A 154 -4.51 3.48 22.60
CA ILE A 154 -4.51 4.30 23.80
C ILE A 154 -5.21 3.56 24.95
N GLU A 155 -6.38 2.99 24.71
CA GLU A 155 -7.14 2.24 25.71
C GLU A 155 -6.38 1.02 26.24
N LEU A 156 -5.67 0.30 25.36
CA LEU A 156 -5.01 -0.96 25.74
C LEU A 156 -3.61 -0.77 26.31
N PHE A 157 -2.88 0.26 25.88
CA PHE A 157 -1.47 0.45 26.25
C PHE A 157 -1.22 1.66 27.16
N MET A 158 -2.20 2.54 27.37
CA MET A 158 -2.10 3.68 28.30
C MET A 158 -3.18 3.65 29.38
N PRO A 159 -3.42 2.51 30.08
CA PRO A 159 -4.53 2.39 31.04
C PRO A 159 -4.38 3.30 32.27
N TYR A 160 -3.15 3.74 32.59
CA TYR A 160 -2.87 4.64 33.71
C TYR A 160 -3.09 6.12 33.37
N TRP A 161 -3.33 6.44 32.10
CA TRP A 161 -3.75 7.77 31.70
C TRP A 161 -5.27 7.85 31.87
N HIS A 162 -5.72 8.43 32.98
CA HIS A 162 -7.15 8.71 33.24
C HIS A 162 -7.68 9.85 32.35
N LEU A 163 -7.51 9.71 31.04
CA LEU A 163 -8.07 10.63 30.06
C LEU A 163 -9.58 10.41 29.98
N SER A 164 -10.33 11.50 29.81
CA SER A 164 -11.75 11.38 29.50
C SER A 164 -11.94 10.72 28.12
N TRP A 165 -13.01 9.97 27.95
CA TRP A 165 -13.34 9.32 26.67
C TRP A 165 -13.37 10.31 25.50
N SER A 166 -13.91 11.51 25.72
CA SER A 166 -13.92 12.61 24.75
C SER A 166 -12.51 13.05 24.35
N THR A 167 -11.56 13.07 25.29
CA THR A 167 -10.17 13.41 25.02
C THR A 167 -9.49 12.34 24.17
N VAL A 168 -9.71 11.05 24.49
CA VAL A 168 -9.15 9.93 23.71
C VAL A 168 -9.66 9.95 22.27
N LEU A 169 -10.96 10.23 22.08
CA LEU A 169 -11.53 10.40 20.75
C LEU A 169 -10.89 11.54 19.96
N ILE A 170 -10.75 12.72 20.56
CA ILE A 170 -10.15 13.89 19.89
C ILE A 170 -8.71 13.59 19.49
N ILE A 171 -7.91 13.01 20.38
CA ILE A 171 -6.52 12.62 20.10
C ILE A 171 -6.48 11.61 18.95
N SER A 172 -7.36 10.61 18.97
CA SER A 172 -7.43 9.56 17.94
C SER A 172 -7.83 10.12 16.58
N LEU A 173 -8.77 11.08 16.54
CA LEU A 173 -9.15 11.78 15.31
C LEU A 173 -8.00 12.63 14.76
N ILE A 174 -7.29 13.37 15.62
CA ILE A 174 -6.14 14.18 15.21
C ILE A 174 -5.02 13.28 14.69
N ALA A 175 -4.65 12.23 15.44
CA ALA A 175 -3.63 11.26 15.05
C ALA A 175 -4.00 10.55 13.73
N GLY A 176 -5.28 10.19 13.57
CA GLY A 176 -5.82 9.64 12.34
C GLY A 176 -5.69 10.60 11.17
N ALA A 177 -6.12 11.86 11.33
CA ALA A 177 -6.02 12.89 10.29
C ALA A 177 -4.56 13.15 9.89
N VAL A 178 -3.65 13.28 10.86
CA VAL A 178 -2.21 13.45 10.60
C VAL A 178 -1.64 12.24 9.86
N SER A 179 -2.05 11.02 10.22
CA SER A 179 -1.59 9.79 9.56
C SER A 179 -2.10 9.68 8.12
N VAL A 180 -3.36 10.07 7.84
CA VAL A 180 -3.90 10.15 6.48
C VAL A 180 -3.15 11.21 5.67
N LEU A 181 -2.92 12.40 6.24
CA LEU A 181 -2.15 13.47 5.57
C LEU A 181 -0.72 13.02 5.27
N GLY A 182 -0.04 12.41 6.23
CA GLY A 182 1.30 11.85 6.04
C GLY A 182 1.32 10.79 4.93
N THR A 183 0.30 9.92 4.90
CA THR A 183 0.12 8.94 3.83
C THR A 183 -0.07 9.62 2.46
N HIS A 184 -0.94 10.62 2.38
CA HIS A 184 -1.16 11.39 1.15
C HIS A 184 0.13 12.04 0.65
N LEU A 185 0.86 12.73 1.54
CA LEU A 185 2.11 13.41 1.21
C LEU A 185 3.19 12.42 0.74
N TYR A 186 3.29 11.27 1.42
CA TYR A 186 4.21 10.20 1.02
C TYR A 186 3.92 9.71 -0.40
N TYR A 187 2.67 9.37 -0.69
CA TYR A 187 2.25 8.90 -2.01
C TYR A 187 2.41 9.96 -3.09
N ARG A 188 2.10 11.22 -2.77
CA ARG A 188 2.30 12.34 -3.68
C ARG A 188 3.77 12.54 -4.04
N ALA A 189 4.66 12.49 -3.06
CA ALA A 189 6.10 12.70 -3.28
C ALA A 189 6.77 11.52 -3.96
N LYS A 190 6.31 10.28 -3.72
CA LYS A 190 7.00 9.08 -4.20
C LYS A 190 6.34 8.39 -5.39
N TYR A 191 5.03 8.51 -5.59
CA TYR A 191 4.33 7.76 -6.64
C TYR A 191 3.71 8.68 -7.70
N PHE A 192 3.10 9.81 -7.32
CA PHE A 192 2.41 10.65 -8.32
C PHE A 192 3.33 11.30 -9.35
N GLN A 193 4.58 11.61 -9.01
CA GLN A 193 5.53 12.11 -10.01
C GLN A 193 5.81 11.07 -11.10
N GLN A 194 6.02 9.80 -10.69
CA GLN A 194 6.25 8.69 -11.60
C GLN A 194 4.97 8.29 -12.34
N LEU A 195 3.80 8.43 -11.72
CA LEU A 195 2.52 8.20 -12.41
C LEU A 195 2.25 9.26 -13.48
N GLN A 196 2.63 10.51 -13.22
CA GLN A 196 2.45 11.60 -14.17
C GLN A 196 3.35 11.42 -15.40
N SER A 197 4.58 10.96 -15.23
CA SER A 197 5.44 10.66 -16.38
C SER A 197 4.89 9.51 -17.24
N LEU A 198 4.30 8.48 -16.61
CA LEU A 198 3.59 7.42 -17.33
C LEU A 198 2.30 7.92 -18.03
N GLU A 199 1.61 8.90 -17.47
CA GLU A 199 0.45 9.55 -18.12
C GLU A 199 0.87 10.34 -19.36
N ASP A 200 2.02 11.02 -19.30
CA ASP A 200 2.56 11.77 -20.44
C ASP A 200 2.99 10.82 -21.57
N ASP A 201 3.58 9.67 -21.23
CA ASP A 201 3.88 8.58 -22.18
C ASP A 201 2.61 8.02 -22.83
N LEU A 202 1.56 7.76 -22.03
CA LEU A 202 0.29 7.27 -22.55
C LEU A 202 -0.34 8.27 -23.53
N ARG A 203 -0.33 9.57 -23.21
CA ARG A 203 -0.81 10.61 -24.13
C ARG A 203 0.02 10.64 -25.41
N ALA A 204 1.33 10.46 -25.32
CA ALA A 204 2.19 10.41 -26.49
C ALA A 204 1.86 9.23 -27.43
N LEU A 205 1.31 8.13 -26.90
CA LEU A 205 0.82 6.97 -27.66
C LEU A 205 -0.63 7.14 -28.19
N GLU A 206 -1.45 7.99 -27.58
CA GLU A 206 -2.85 8.23 -27.96
C GLU A 206 -3.02 9.30 -29.04
N PHE A 207 -2.16 10.31 -29.06
CA PHE A 207 -2.25 11.48 -29.94
C PHE A 207 -1.31 11.43 -31.15
N SER A 208 -0.88 10.23 -31.53
CA SER A 208 0.00 9.94 -32.67
C SER A 208 -0.65 8.96 -33.65
#